data_AF-A0A7D7C4V5-F1
#
_entry.id   AF-A0A7D7C4V5-F1
#
_cell.length_a   1.000
_cell.length_b   1.000
_cell.length_c   1.000
_cell.angle_alpha   90.00
_cell.angle_beta   90.00
_cell.angle_gamma   90.00
#
_symmetry.space_group_name_H-M   'P 1'
#
loop_
_entity.id
_entity.type
_entity.pdbx_description
1 polymer ?
#
loop_
_entity_poly.entity_id
_entity_poly.type
_entity_poly.pdbx_seq_one_letter_code
_entity_poly.pdbx_strand_id
1 'polypeptide(L)'
;MVLSLKAARANANLTLIEASKILSINKDTLSRYERNSSHIPRSISLKMQELYQIPEKNLFFGDITEFHKKKQKHIQTMIQENEF
;
A
#
# COMPACT_ATOMS: atom_id res chain seq x y z
N MET A 1 1.62 2.48 12.17
CA MET A 1 1.08 3.15 10.97
C MET A 1 1.22 2.23 9.76
N VAL A 2 0.17 2.04 8.98
CA VAL A 2 0.15 1.18 7.77
C VAL A 2 0.02 2.06 6.53
N LEU A 3 0.74 1.71 5.45
CA LEU A 3 0.76 2.44 4.19
C LEU A 3 0.09 1.63 3.08
N SER A 4 -0.60 2.29 2.16
CA SER A 4 -1.00 1.64 0.91
C SER A 4 0.23 1.38 0.03
N LEU A 5 0.15 0.40 -0.88
CA LEU A 5 1.24 0.10 -1.81
C LEU A 5 1.62 1.32 -2.67
N LYS A 6 0.64 2.13 -3.08
CA LYS A 6 0.87 3.39 -3.78
C LYS A 6 1.66 4.40 -2.94
N ALA A 7 1.30 4.53 -1.66
CA ALA A 7 2.01 5.43 -0.74
C ALA A 7 3.44 4.93 -0.48
N ALA A 8 3.63 3.63 -0.29
CA ALA A 8 4.94 3.01 -0.16
C ALA A 8 5.83 3.31 -1.38
N ARG A 9 5.30 3.12 -2.60
CA ARG A 9 6.00 3.45 -3.84
C ARG A 9 6.35 4.94 -3.94
N ALA A 10 5.40 5.82 -3.64
CA ALA A 10 5.61 7.27 -3.69
C ALA A 10 6.67 7.71 -2.68
N ASN A 11 6.65 7.15 -1.47
CA ASN A 11 7.64 7.42 -0.42
C ASN A 11 9.03 6.91 -0.80
N ALA A 12 9.12 5.85 -1.61
CA ALA A 12 10.36 5.38 -2.22
C ALA A 12 10.81 6.22 -3.43
N ASN A 13 10.12 7.32 -3.76
CA ASN A 13 10.38 8.18 -4.92
C ASN A 13 10.38 7.44 -6.26
N LEU A 14 9.58 6.38 -6.38
CA LEU A 14 9.46 5.60 -7.62
C LEU A 14 8.21 5.97 -8.39
N THR A 15 8.33 6.14 -9.70
CA THR A 15 7.18 6.12 -10.60
C THR A 15 6.61 4.70 -10.70
N LEU A 16 5.36 4.60 -11.16
CA LEU A 16 4.71 3.31 -11.38
C LEU A 16 5.50 2.44 -12.39
N ILE A 17 6.10 3.07 -13.40
CA ILE A 17 6.88 2.38 -14.44
C ILE A 17 8.16 1.81 -13.86
N GLU A 18 8.92 2.60 -13.09
CA GLU A 18 10.17 2.15 -12.47
C GLU A 18 9.93 1.00 -11.51
N ALA A 19 8.95 1.15 -10.61
CA ALA A 19 8.61 0.09 -9.67
C ALA A 19 8.17 -1.20 -10.39
N SER A 20 7.38 -1.10 -11.48
CA SER A 20 6.98 -2.29 -12.24
C SER A 20 8.16 -3.01 -12.90
N LYS A 21 9.16 -2.26 -13.39
CA LYS A 21 10.38 -2.82 -13.97
C LYS A 21 11.20 -3.56 -12.91
N ILE A 22 11.41 -2.95 -11.74
CA ILE A 22 12.18 -3.56 -10.65
C ILE A 22 11.49 -4.81 -10.10
N LEU A 23 10.16 -4.76 -9.92
CA LEU A 23 9.35 -5.91 -9.49
C LEU A 23 9.26 -7.01 -10.56
N SER A 24 9.67 -6.71 -11.80
CA SER A 24 9.55 -7.59 -12.96
C SER A 24 8.09 -8.00 -13.25
N ILE A 25 7.18 -7.02 -13.23
CA ILE A 25 5.75 -7.20 -13.55
C ILE A 25 5.28 -6.12 -14.53
N ASN A 26 4.16 -6.36 -15.20
CA ASN A 26 3.55 -5.34 -16.06
C ASN A 26 3.10 -4.12 -15.22
N LYS A 27 3.29 -2.90 -15.75
CA LYS A 27 2.81 -1.64 -15.15
C LYS A 27 1.33 -1.70 -14.77
N ASP A 28 0.48 -2.27 -15.62
CA ASP A 28 -0.96 -2.37 -15.38
C ASP A 28 -1.27 -3.38 -14.27
N THR A 29 -0.47 -4.44 -14.16
CA THR A 29 -0.54 -5.37 -13.02
C THR A 29 -0.20 -4.66 -11.71
N LEU A 30 0.87 -3.88 -11.68
CA LEU A 30 1.21 -3.08 -10.50
C LEU A 30 0.10 -2.08 -10.16
N SER A 31 -0.44 -1.38 -11.16
CA SER A 31 -1.58 -0.47 -10.99
C SER A 31 -2.80 -1.17 -10.37
N ARG A 32 -3.12 -2.39 -10.83
CA ARG A 32 -4.20 -3.21 -10.27
C ARG A 32 -3.91 -3.58 -8.82
N TYR A 33 -2.68 -3.98 -8.48
CA TYR A 33 -2.30 -4.28 -7.10
C TYR A 33 -2.36 -3.06 -6.19
N GLU A 34 -1.97 -1.87 -6.65
CA GLU A 34 -2.12 -0.62 -5.89
C GLU A 34 -3.58 -0.26 -5.61
N ARG A 35 -4.51 -0.75 -6.43
CA ARG A 35 -5.95 -0.57 -6.22
C ARG A 35 -6.54 -1.66 -5.32
N ASN A 36 -6.21 -2.92 -5.59
CA ASN A 36 -6.66 -4.06 -4.80
C ASN A 36 -5.61 -5.17 -4.82
N SER A 37 -5.03 -5.44 -3.65
CA SER A 37 -3.98 -6.44 -3.43
C SER A 37 -4.42 -7.59 -2.52
N SER A 38 -5.73 -7.78 -2.33
CA SER A 38 -6.27 -8.85 -1.45
C SER A 38 -5.80 -10.26 -1.85
N HIS A 39 -5.45 -10.46 -3.12
CA HIS A 39 -5.04 -11.76 -3.68
C HIS A 39 -3.68 -11.69 -4.39
N ILE A 40 -2.77 -10.84 -3.89
CA ILE A 40 -1.43 -10.73 -4.47
C ILE A 40 -0.60 -12.00 -4.19
N PRO A 41 0.20 -12.50 -5.14
CA PRO A 41 1.10 -13.62 -4.87
C PRO A 41 2.12 -13.29 -3.77
N ARG A 42 2.44 -14.26 -2.91
CA ARG A 42 3.41 -14.09 -1.82
C ARG A 42 4.78 -13.61 -2.33
N SER A 43 5.22 -14.14 -3.47
CA SER A 43 6.48 -13.74 -4.11
C SER A 43 6.51 -12.25 -4.47
N ILE A 44 5.40 -11.70 -4.97
CA ILE A 44 5.30 -10.27 -5.29
C ILE A 44 5.21 -9.43 -4.01
N SER A 45 4.47 -9.90 -3.00
CA SER A 45 4.41 -9.22 -1.69
C SER A 45 5.80 -9.09 -1.07
N LEU A 46 6.62 -10.15 -1.09
CA LEU A 46 8.01 -10.11 -0.60
C LEU A 46 8.88 -9.11 -1.38
N LYS A 47 8.80 -9.13 -2.72
CA LYS A 47 9.52 -8.17 -3.56
C LYS A 47 9.10 -6.72 -3.29
N MET A 48 7.83 -6.47 -2.99
CA MET A 48 7.35 -5.13 -2.63
C MET A 48 7.89 -4.67 -1.27
N GLN A 49 8.01 -5.57 -0.30
CA GLN A 49 8.60 -5.26 1.00
C GLN A 49 10.08 -4.87 0.86
N GLU A 50 10.83 -5.62 0.07
CA GLU A 50 12.22 -5.34 -0.26
C GLU A 50 12.35 -4.03 -1.06
N LEU A 51 11.59 -3.87 -2.14
CA LEU A 51 11.69 -2.66 -2.97
C LEU A 51 11.40 -1.38 -2.19
N TYR A 52 10.37 -1.40 -1.36
CA TYR A 52 9.95 -0.21 -0.61
C TYR A 52 10.62 -0.10 0.77
N GLN A 53 11.43 -1.09 1.16
CA GLN A 53 12.09 -1.17 2.48
C GLN A 53 11.10 -1.03 3.64
N ILE A 54 9.92 -1.65 3.50
CA ILE A 54 8.83 -1.60 4.49
C ILE A 54 8.39 -3.03 4.81
N PRO A 55 8.37 -3.42 6.10
CA PRO A 55 7.92 -4.75 6.49
C PRO A 55 6.42 -4.94 6.23
N GLU A 56 6.00 -6.18 6.00
CA GLU A 56 4.60 -6.56 5.71
C GLU A 56 3.57 -5.92 6.65
N LYS A 57 3.84 -5.91 7.97
CA LYS A 57 2.94 -5.34 8.98
C LYS A 57 2.65 -3.84 8.80
N ASN A 58 3.47 -3.16 8.00
CA ASN A 58 3.36 -1.73 7.70
C ASN A 58 2.85 -1.47 6.27
N LEU A 59 2.58 -2.52 5.47
CA LEU A 59 1.95 -2.44 4.15
C LEU A 59 0.52 -2.96 4.19
N PHE A 60 -0.38 -2.25 3.51
CA PHE A 60 -1.77 -2.66 3.37
C PHE A 60 -1.94 -3.52 2.13
N PHE A 61 -2.36 -4.77 2.34
CA PHE A 61 -2.75 -5.71 1.29
C PHE A 61 -4.26 -5.88 1.30
N GLY A 62 -4.94 -5.23 0.37
CA GLY A 62 -6.40 -5.19 0.33
C GLY A 62 -6.95 -4.18 -0.68
N ASP A 63 -8.24 -3.91 -0.59
CA ASP A 63 -8.91 -2.88 -1.41
C ASP A 63 -8.64 -1.47 -0.87
N ILE A 64 -8.18 -0.56 -1.74
CA ILE A 64 -7.88 0.82 -1.36
C ILE A 64 -9.09 1.58 -0.83
N THR A 65 -10.31 1.22 -1.25
CA THR A 65 -11.54 1.80 -0.73
C THR A 65 -11.74 1.47 0.74
N GLU A 66 -11.48 0.22 1.14
CA GLU A 66 -11.52 -0.22 2.53
C GLU A 66 -10.41 0.41 3.37
N PHE A 67 -9.22 0.60 2.79
CA PHE A 67 -8.14 1.34 3.44
C PHE A 67 -8.56 2.78 3.79
N HIS A 68 -9.17 3.50 2.84
CA HIS A 68 -9.63 4.87 3.07
C HIS A 68 -10.75 4.95 4.11
N LYS A 69 -11.73 4.05 4.06
CA LYS A 69 -12.79 3.97 5.08
C LYS A 69 -12.22 3.76 6.49
N LYS A 70 -11.30 2.80 6.64
CA LYS A 70 -10.62 2.53 7.93
C LYS A 70 -9.83 3.73 8.42
N LYS A 71 -9.11 4.41 7.52
CA LYS A 71 -8.33 5.62 7.85
C LYS A 71 -9.23 6.76 8.31
N GLN A 72 -10.34 7.02 7.62
CA GLN A 72 -11.30 8.06 8.00
C GLN A 72 -11.94 7.77 9.36
N LYS A 73 -12.40 6.53 9.58
CA LYS A 73 -12.96 6.11 10.88
C LYS A 73 -11.96 6.31 12.02
N HIS A 74 -10.71 5.90 11.81
CA HIS A 74 -9.66 6.06 12.81
C HIS A 74 -9.39 7.53 13.16
N ILE A 75 -9.31 8.41 12.16
CA ILE A 75 -9.15 9.86 12.37
C ILE A 75 -10.35 10.41 13.14
N GLN A 76 -11.58 10.00 12.79
CA GLN A 76 -12.78 10.46 13.48
C GLN A 76 -12.78 10.06 14.97
N THR A 77 -12.38 8.82 15.28
CA THR A 77 -12.24 8.35 16.67
C THR A 77 -11.19 9.17 17.42
N MET A 78 -10.03 9.43 16.81
CA MET A 78 -8.99 10.26 17.42
C MET A 78 -9.46 11.69 17.72
N ILE A 79 -10.26 12.29 16.84
CA ILE A 79 -10.82 13.64 17.09
C ILE A 79 -11.77 13.59 18.29
N GLN A 80 -12.67 12.62 18.34
CA GLN A 80 -13.65 12.47 19.43
C GLN A 80 -13.00 12.23 20.79
N GLU A 81 -11.86 11.53 20.85
CA GLU A 81 -11.14 11.24 22.09
C GLU A 81 -10.33 12.44 22.62
N ASN A 82 -10.00 13.43 21.77
CA ASN A 82 -9.26 14.63 22.17
C ASN A 82 -10.18 15.83 22.46
N GLU A 83 -11.49 15.70 22.25
CA GLU A 83 -12.49 16.74 22.54
C GLU A 83 -13.09 16.64 23.96
N PHE A 84 -12.48 15.84 24.85
CA PHE A 84 -12.84 15.71 26.28
C PHE A 84 -11.62 15.91 27.20
#